data_AF-A0AAU6QXD9-F1
#
_entry.id   AF-A0AAU6QXD9-F1
#
_cell.length_a   1.000
_cell.length_b   1.000
_cell.length_c   1.000
_cell.angle_alpha   90.00
_cell.angle_beta   90.00
_cell.angle_gamma   90.00
#
_symmetry.space_group_name_H-M   'P 1'
#
loop_
_entity.id
_entity.type
_entity.pdbx_description
1 polymer ?
#
loop_
_entity_poly.entity_id
_entity_poly.type
_entity_poly.pdbx_seq_one_letter_code
_entity_poly.pdbx_strand_id
1 'polypeptide(L)'
;MLELRPSCEGCGKSLPPNVPDAMICTYECTFCEVCALSTLRNVCPNCGGNFQHRPIRTRAQLAKHPARTEPHPVGIDEASHANFFARYRNTPPGER
;
A
#
# COMPACT_ATOMS: atom_id res chain seq x y z
N MET A 1 3.43 12.17 9.80
CA MET A 1 2.77 12.60 8.53
C MET A 1 3.07 11.55 7.49
N LEU A 2 2.08 11.18 6.68
CA LEU A 2 2.20 10.12 5.68
C LEU A 2 3.50 10.20 4.88
N GLU A 3 4.28 9.13 4.81
CA GLU A 3 5.62 9.19 4.19
C GLU A 3 5.55 9.31 2.65
N LEU A 4 4.44 8.87 2.05
CA LEU A 4 4.25 8.78 0.59
C LEU A 4 5.35 7.97 -0.09
N ARG A 5 5.42 6.68 0.24
CA ARG A 5 6.43 5.76 -0.28
C ARG A 5 6.47 5.75 -1.82
N PRO A 6 7.65 5.84 -2.45
CA PRO A 6 7.75 6.17 -3.88
C PRO A 6 7.56 4.96 -4.80
N SER A 7 7.33 3.77 -4.27
CA SER A 7 7.29 2.52 -5.05
C SER A 7 6.35 1.48 -4.43
N CYS A 8 5.80 0.60 -5.27
CA CYS A 8 5.05 -0.59 -4.86
C CYS A 8 5.99 -1.58 -4.15
N GLU A 9 5.63 -2.00 -2.94
CA GLU A 9 6.37 -3.00 -2.17
C GLU A 9 6.32 -4.39 -2.82
N GLY A 10 5.30 -4.69 -3.63
CA GLY A 10 5.16 -6.01 -4.27
C GLY A 10 5.93 -6.19 -5.58
N CYS A 11 5.92 -5.17 -6.46
CA CYS A 11 6.49 -5.27 -7.80
C CYS A 11 7.50 -4.18 -8.16
N GLY A 12 7.78 -3.24 -7.25
CA GLY A 12 8.73 -2.15 -7.48
C GLY A 12 8.25 -1.03 -8.41
N LYS A 13 7.03 -1.10 -8.96
CA LYS A 13 6.45 -0.03 -9.79
C LYS A 13 6.55 1.32 -9.08
N SER A 14 7.02 2.36 -9.78
CA SER A 14 7.07 3.72 -9.25
C SER A 14 5.67 4.24 -8.93
N LEU A 15 5.50 4.79 -7.73
CA LEU A 15 4.26 5.36 -7.21
C LEU A 15 4.52 6.79 -6.70
N PRO A 16 4.72 7.78 -7.60
CA PRO A 16 4.94 9.16 -7.20
C PRO A 16 3.73 9.75 -6.44
N PRO A 17 3.91 10.85 -5.68
CA PRO A 17 2.88 11.41 -4.79
C PRO A 17 1.51 11.71 -5.40
N ASN A 18 1.45 11.91 -6.71
CA ASN A 18 0.25 12.29 -7.47
C ASN A 18 -0.35 11.14 -8.30
N VAL A 19 0.18 9.92 -8.18
CA VAL A 19 -0.31 8.78 -8.96
C VAL A 19 -1.65 8.27 -8.38
N PRO A 20 -2.68 8.02 -9.20
CA PRO A 20 -4.00 7.62 -8.71
C PRO A 20 -4.09 6.14 -8.29
N ASP A 21 -3.22 5.28 -8.82
CA ASP A 21 -3.26 3.82 -8.59
C ASP A 21 -2.38 3.37 -7.41
N ALA A 22 -1.89 4.30 -6.59
CA ALA A 22 -1.23 3.96 -5.34
C ALA A 22 -2.29 3.60 -4.30
N MET A 23 -2.18 2.40 -3.75
CA MET A 23 -2.99 1.87 -2.67
C MET A 23 -2.20 1.84 -1.37
N ILE A 24 -2.87 2.09 -0.25
CA ILE A 24 -2.26 2.18 1.08
C ILE A 24 -3.14 1.50 2.13
N CYS A 25 -2.52 0.89 3.14
CA CYS A 25 -3.21 0.40 4.34
C CYS A 25 -3.00 1.37 5.53
N THR A 26 -3.63 1.10 6.68
CA THR A 26 -3.49 1.96 7.88
C THR A 26 -2.07 2.05 8.47
N TYR A 27 -1.17 1.15 8.08
CA TYR A 27 0.25 1.15 8.49
C TYR A 27 1.18 1.65 7.37
N GLU A 28 0.62 2.31 6.37
CA GLU A 28 1.34 2.90 5.25
C GLU A 28 2.05 1.91 4.32
N CYS A 29 1.75 0.61 4.39
CA CYS A 29 2.21 -0.34 3.37
C CYS A 29 1.65 0.08 2.01
N THR A 30 2.52 0.26 1.03
CA THR A 30 2.17 0.89 -0.24
C THR A 30 2.31 -0.09 -1.41
N PHE A 31 1.22 -0.30 -2.13
CA PHE A 31 1.16 -1.19 -3.30
C PHE A 31 0.51 -0.47 -4.49
N CYS A 32 0.79 -0.90 -5.71
CA CYS A 32 -0.05 -0.49 -6.84
C CYS A 32 -1.39 -1.23 -6.77
N GLU A 33 -2.41 -0.66 -7.41
CA GLU A 33 -3.77 -1.23 -7.45
C GLU A 33 -3.79 -2.70 -7.92
N VAL A 34 -2.97 -3.05 -8.92
CA VAL A 34 -2.84 -4.43 -9.41
C VAL A 34 -2.34 -5.37 -8.31
N CYS A 35 -1.27 -5.01 -7.59
CA CYS A 35 -0.77 -5.85 -6.50
C CYS A 35 -1.78 -5.92 -5.35
N ALA A 36 -2.38 -4.79 -4.97
CA ALA A 36 -3.34 -4.72 -3.87
C ALA A 36 -4.59 -5.56 -4.13
N LEU A 37 -5.16 -5.49 -5.33
CA LEU A 37 -6.44 -6.12 -5.65
C LEU A 37 -6.30 -7.52 -6.25
N SER A 38 -5.28 -7.76 -7.08
CA SER A 38 -5.11 -9.07 -7.75
C SER A 38 -4.21 -10.00 -6.94
N THR A 39 -2.97 -9.58 -6.64
CA THR A 39 -2.01 -10.44 -5.93
C THR A 39 -2.41 -10.64 -4.47
N LEU A 40 -2.72 -9.53 -3.79
CA LEU A 40 -3.01 -9.53 -2.36
C LEU A 40 -4.49 -9.73 -2.04
N ARG A 41 -5.38 -9.66 -3.04
CA ARG A 41 -6.83 -9.84 -2.91
C ARG A 41 -7.42 -8.97 -1.80
N ASN A 42 -6.98 -7.72 -1.79
CA ASN A 42 -7.31 -6.68 -0.82
C ASN A 42 -6.85 -6.98 0.64
N VAL A 43 -6.11 -8.04 0.93
CA VAL A 43 -5.59 -8.35 2.28
C VAL A 43 -4.12 -7.97 2.39
N CYS A 44 -3.80 -7.02 3.26
CA CYS A 44 -2.42 -6.58 3.46
C CYS A 44 -1.53 -7.71 4.01
N PRO A 45 -0.36 -7.98 3.42
CA PRO A 45 0.53 -9.07 3.85
C PRO A 45 1.24 -8.77 5.17
N ASN A 46 1.22 -7.52 5.63
CA ASN A 46 1.92 -7.06 6.83
C ASN A 46 0.98 -6.84 8.03
N CYS A 47 -0.31 -6.59 7.80
CA CYS A 47 -1.27 -6.31 8.88
C CYS A 47 -2.65 -6.97 8.74
N GLY A 48 -2.96 -7.60 7.61
CA GLY A 48 -4.28 -8.21 7.35
C GLY A 48 -5.43 -7.23 7.02
N GLY A 49 -5.21 -5.93 7.18
CA GLY A 49 -6.21 -4.90 6.88
C GLY A 49 -6.51 -4.73 5.39
N ASN A 50 -7.48 -3.86 5.10
CA ASN A 50 -7.85 -3.49 3.73
C ASN A 50 -6.85 -2.49 3.09
N PHE A 51 -7.05 -2.26 1.80
CA PHE A 51 -6.39 -1.19 1.05
C PHE A 51 -7.39 -0.12 0.63
N GLN A 52 -6.93 1.12 0.61
CA GLN A 52 -7.64 2.28 0.08
C GLN A 52 -6.72 3.05 -0.87
N HIS A 53 -7.28 3.90 -1.74
CA HIS A 53 -6.45 4.81 -2.54
C HIS A 53 -5.66 5.74 -1.63
N ARG A 54 -4.36 5.86 -1.92
CA ARG A 54 -3.46 6.75 -1.19
C ARG A 54 -3.86 8.20 -1.45
N PRO A 55 -4.15 9.00 -0.40
CA PRO A 55 -4.49 10.40 -0.58
C PRO A 55 -3.34 11.19 -1.25
N ILE A 56 -3.72 12.07 -2.18
CA ILE A 56 -2.76 12.94 -2.88
C ILE A 56 -2.43 14.15 -2.01
N ARG A 57 -1.14 14.36 -1.74
CA ARG A 57 -0.67 15.60 -1.10
C ARG A 57 -0.62 16.73 -2.13
N THR A 58 -1.24 17.86 -1.80
CA THR A 58 -1.25 19.03 -2.70
C THR A 58 0.17 19.53 -2.97
N ARG A 59 0.38 20.19 -4.11
CA ARG A 59 1.69 20.71 -4.52
C ARG A 59 2.32 21.64 -3.47
N ALA A 60 1.51 22.53 -2.88
CA ALA A 60 1.97 23.45 -1.85
C ALA A 60 2.45 22.72 -0.59
N GLN A 61 1.77 21.63 -0.22
CA GLN A 61 2.16 20.80 0.92
C GLN A 61 3.37 19.91 0.59
N LEU A 62 3.52 19.42 -0.63
CA LEU A 62 4.72 18.68 -1.06
C LEU A 62 5.99 19.52 -0.99
N ALA A 63 5.90 20.82 -1.30
CA ALA A 63 7.04 21.73 -1.18
C ALA A 63 7.50 21.92 0.28
N LYS A 64 6.57 21.89 1.23
CA LYS A 64 6.85 22.00 2.68
C LYS A 64 7.20 20.65 3.32
N HIS A 65 6.59 19.59 2.81
CA HIS A 65 6.56 18.26 3.37
C HIS A 65 6.78 17.23 2.24
N PRO A 66 8.04 17.09 1.80
CA PRO A 66 8.38 16.24 0.67
C PRO A 66 8.02 14.78 0.94
N ALA A 67 7.78 14.04 -0.14
CA ALA A 67 7.60 12.60 -0.09
C ALA A 67 8.94 11.90 0.09
N ARG A 68 8.90 10.64 0.56
CA ARG A 68 10.08 9.78 0.62
C ARG A 68 10.64 9.55 -0.79
N THR A 69 11.96 9.59 -0.92
CA THR A 69 12.69 9.38 -2.18
C THR A 69 13.29 7.99 -2.31
N GLU A 70 13.57 7.34 -1.19
CA GLU A 70 14.14 6.00 -1.14
C GLU A 70 13.04 4.94 -1.37
N PRO A 71 13.27 3.97 -2.27
CA PRO A 71 12.37 2.84 -2.42
C PRO A 71 12.42 1.90 -1.20
N HIS A 72 11.44 1.02 -1.10
CA HIS A 72 11.44 -0.08 -0.14
C HIS A 72 11.94 -1.36 -0.82
N PRO A 73 12.41 -2.37 -0.04
CA PRO A 73 12.67 -3.70 -0.58
C PRO A 73 11.44 -4.23 -1.30
N VAL A 74 11.65 -4.80 -2.49
CA VAL A 74 10.59 -5.36 -3.32
C VAL A 74 10.42 -6.83 -2.97
N GLY A 75 9.20 -7.23 -2.63
CA GLY A 75 8.83 -8.59 -2.32
C GLY A 75 7.64 -8.67 -1.39
N ILE A 76 6.82 -9.69 -1.58
CA ILE A 76 5.76 -10.06 -0.64
C ILE A 76 6.24 -11.26 0.14
N ASP A 77 6.20 -11.20 1.47
CA ASP A 77 6.30 -12.41 2.28
C ASP A 77 5.02 -13.23 2.08
N GLU A 78 5.11 -14.24 1.21
CA GLU A 78 3.98 -15.11 0.85
C GLU A 78 3.44 -15.90 2.05
N ALA A 79 4.30 -16.28 3.00
CA ALA A 79 3.88 -17.02 4.17
C ALA A 79 3.07 -16.12 5.11
N SER A 80 3.55 -14.91 5.37
CA SER A 80 2.80 -13.91 6.14
C SER A 80 1.48 -13.54 5.45
N HIS A 81 1.51 -13.34 4.13
CA HIS A 81 0.28 -13.08 3.37
C HIS A 81 -0.73 -14.21 3.48
N ALA A 82 -0.30 -15.46 3.30
CA ALA A 82 -1.18 -16.63 3.40
C ALA A 82 -1.86 -16.71 4.78
N ASN A 83 -1.12 -16.44 5.86
CA ASN A 83 -1.65 -16.43 7.22
C ASN A 83 -2.73 -15.35 7.41
N PHE A 84 -2.44 -14.11 7.01
CA PHE A 84 -3.42 -13.02 7.11
C PHE A 84 -4.62 -13.25 6.19
N PHE A 85 -4.39 -13.74 4.97
CA PHE A 85 -5.43 -14.02 4.01
C PHE A 85 -6.38 -15.11 4.52
N ALA A 86 -5.86 -16.21 5.06
CA ALA A 86 -6.70 -17.25 5.66
C ALA A 86 -7.58 -16.71 6.80
N ARG A 87 -7.05 -15.79 7.60
CA ARG A 87 -7.75 -15.19 8.75
C ARG A 87 -8.82 -14.16 8.35
N TYR A 88 -8.55 -13.30 7.37
CA TYR A 88 -9.36 -12.10 7.13
C TYR A 88 -10.08 -12.04 5.78
N ARG A 89 -9.85 -12.98 4.85
CA ARG A 89 -10.49 -12.94 3.51
C ARG A 89 -12.02 -12.91 3.52
N ASN A 90 -12.65 -13.44 4.58
CA ASN A 90 -14.10 -13.49 4.73
C ASN A 90 -14.66 -12.35 5.60
N THR A 91 -13.79 -11.53 6.20
CA THR A 91 -14.20 -10.33 6.93
C THR A 91 -14.44 -9.20 5.92
N PRO A 92 -15.59 -8.50 5.98
CA PRO A 92 -15.84 -7.37 5.10
C PRO A 92 -14.70 -6.32 5.17
N PRO A 93 -14.30 -5.68 4.06
CA PRO A 93 -13.22 -4.69 4.07
C PRO A 93 -13.42 -3.49 5.01
N GLY A 94 -14.64 -3.18 5.42
CA GLY A 94 -14.91 -2.11 6.41
C GLY A 94 -14.73 -2.55 7.87
N GLU A 95 -14.54 -3.85 8.11
CA GLU A 95 -14.44 -4.48 9.43
C GLU A 95 -13.07 -5.14 9.68
N ARG A 96 -12.10 -4.91 8.78
CA ARG A 96 -10.71 -5.40 8.87
C ARG A 96 -9.72 -4.27 8.61
#